data_AF-A0A9X9ES50-F1
#
_entry.id   AF-A0A9X9ES50-F1
#
_cell.length_a   1.000
_cell.length_b   1.000
_cell.length_c   1.000
_cell.angle_alpha   90.00
_cell.angle_beta   90.00
_cell.angle_gamma   90.00
#
_symmetry.space_group_name_H-M   'P 1'
#
loop_
_entity.id
_entity.type
_entity.pdbx_description
1 polymer ?
#
loop_
_entity_poly.entity_id
_entity_poly.type
_entity_poly.pdbx_seq_one_letter_code
_entity_poly.pdbx_strand_id
1 'polypeptide(L)'
;MMMTTHENILDLSRTWYHGTHSVSALKISETKIDLTQSRELLDFGPGFYLTTNYEQAVKQAEFKGRGYNHKQNQIYLDTDKEPEYAQGAVMQYEISLEKLDQLKTHRFAGTGRDWASFILGNRTNIPNLIFHNRDKVFDAVYGPLADGYRIPSLILDFEEGIITPLQFAQRISRYEFPYNNQLSIHTEAAVSCLTLMEVKPIEIKIETPRPSLNPGR
;
A
#
# COMPACT_ATOMS: atom_id res chain seq x y z
N MET A 1 21.42 4.47 20.85
CA MET A 1 21.57 3.89 19.50
C MET A 1 21.30 5.03 18.52
N MET A 2 22.30 5.46 17.74
CA MET A 2 22.11 6.57 16.81
C MET A 2 21.10 6.15 15.73
N MET A 3 19.95 6.82 15.68
CA MET A 3 19.03 6.70 14.55
C MET A 3 19.68 7.41 13.37
N THR A 4 20.25 6.66 12.43
CA THR A 4 20.67 7.19 11.13
C THR A 4 19.43 7.67 10.40
N THR A 5 19.20 8.98 10.39
CA THR A 5 18.30 9.62 9.45
C THR A 5 18.90 9.43 8.06
N HIS A 6 18.32 8.54 7.25
CA HIS A 6 18.71 8.25 5.87
C HIS A 6 18.47 9.48 4.96
N GLU A 7 19.20 10.57 5.12
CA GLU A 7 18.95 11.85 4.43
C GLU A 7 18.93 11.71 2.90
N ASN A 8 19.68 10.77 2.35
CA ASN A 8 19.78 10.50 0.92
C ASN A 8 18.98 9.23 0.53
N ILE A 9 18.38 9.21 -0.67
CA ILE A 9 17.73 8.02 -1.24
C ILE A 9 18.72 6.83 -1.35
N LEU A 10 20.01 7.13 -1.55
CA LEU A 10 21.10 6.17 -1.58
C LEU A 10 21.30 5.44 -0.23
N ASP A 11 20.77 6.00 0.86
CA ASP A 11 20.85 5.38 2.19
C ASP A 11 19.71 4.37 2.44
N LEU A 12 18.73 4.27 1.54
CA LEU A 12 17.64 3.30 1.68
C LEU A 12 18.14 1.85 1.56
N SER A 13 17.38 0.92 2.12
CA SER A 13 17.56 -0.52 1.87
C SER A 13 17.49 -0.79 0.36
N ARG A 14 18.28 -1.77 -0.11
CA ARG A 14 18.12 -2.32 -1.46
C ARG A 14 16.99 -3.35 -1.54
N THR A 15 16.64 -3.99 -0.42
CA THR A 15 15.60 -5.03 -0.37
C THR A 15 14.28 -4.47 0.12
N TRP A 16 13.22 -4.72 -0.64
CA TRP A 16 11.87 -4.25 -0.40
C TRP A 16 10.83 -5.35 -0.64
N TYR A 17 9.69 -5.25 0.01
CA TYR A 17 8.64 -6.26 -0.02
C TYR A 17 7.28 -5.67 -0.39
N HIS A 18 6.53 -6.42 -1.20
CA HIS A 18 5.14 -6.14 -1.54
C HIS A 18 4.26 -7.32 -1.11
N GLY A 19 3.28 -7.07 -0.24
CA GLY A 19 2.30 -8.07 0.16
C GLY A 19 1.03 -8.03 -0.69
N THR A 20 0.64 -9.16 -1.29
CA THR A 20 -0.60 -9.30 -2.07
C THR A 20 -1.16 -10.72 -1.96
N HIS A 21 -2.16 -11.08 -2.77
CA HIS A 21 -2.65 -12.46 -2.87
C HIS A 21 -1.99 -13.19 -4.04
N SER A 22 -1.92 -14.52 -3.98
CA SER A 22 -1.15 -15.36 -4.91
C SER A 22 -1.51 -15.15 -6.39
N VAL A 23 -2.80 -14.96 -6.70
CA VAL A 23 -3.27 -14.67 -8.07
C VAL A 23 -2.68 -13.36 -8.61
N SER A 24 -2.65 -12.29 -7.80
CA SER A 24 -2.04 -11.02 -8.20
C SER A 24 -0.52 -11.13 -8.30
N ALA A 25 0.13 -11.85 -7.37
CA ALA A 25 1.57 -12.05 -7.41
C ALA A 25 2.01 -12.79 -8.69
N LEU A 26 1.27 -13.83 -9.10
CA LEU A 26 1.52 -14.55 -10.35
C LEU A 26 1.42 -13.60 -11.55
N LYS A 27 0.31 -12.85 -11.66
CA LYS A 27 0.10 -11.89 -12.74
C LYS A 27 1.23 -10.85 -12.82
N ILE A 28 1.64 -10.28 -11.69
CA ILE A 28 2.72 -9.29 -11.64
C ILE A 28 4.06 -9.93 -12.07
N SER A 29 4.33 -11.17 -11.66
CA SER A 29 5.57 -11.88 -12.03
C SER A 29 5.65 -12.19 -13.52
N GLU A 30 4.51 -12.41 -14.19
CA GLU A 30 4.45 -12.74 -15.62
C GLU A 30 4.40 -11.49 -16.51
N THR A 31 3.70 -10.44 -16.08
CA THR A 31 3.35 -9.29 -16.94
C THR A 31 3.94 -7.95 -16.49
N LYS A 32 4.79 -7.95 -15.45
CA LYS A 32 5.31 -6.77 -14.75
C LYS A 32 4.23 -6.03 -13.94
N ILE A 33 4.67 -5.01 -13.20
CA ILE A 33 3.79 -4.16 -12.38
C ILE A 33 2.96 -3.28 -13.32
N ASP A 34 1.63 -3.44 -13.29
CA ASP A 34 0.67 -2.58 -13.97
C ASP A 34 0.10 -1.54 -13.00
N LEU A 35 0.55 -0.29 -13.11
CA LEU A 35 0.15 0.81 -12.23
C LEU A 35 -1.33 1.21 -12.40
N THR A 36 -2.00 0.80 -13.47
CA THR A 36 -3.44 1.08 -13.69
C THR A 36 -4.34 0.25 -12.78
N GLN A 37 -3.83 -0.84 -12.20
CA GLN A 37 -4.55 -1.67 -11.23
C GLN A 37 -4.58 -1.06 -9.82
N SER A 38 -3.90 0.08 -9.60
CA SER A 38 -3.86 0.73 -8.30
C SER A 38 -5.20 1.39 -7.94
N ARG A 39 -5.45 1.54 -6.64
CA ARG A 39 -6.61 2.29 -6.14
C ARG A 39 -6.33 3.78 -6.26
N GLU A 40 -7.37 4.56 -6.52
CA GLU A 40 -7.26 6.01 -6.66
C GLU A 40 -6.88 6.71 -5.34
N LEU A 41 -7.50 6.31 -4.22
CA LEU A 41 -7.38 6.97 -2.93
C LEU A 41 -6.46 6.20 -1.98
N LEU A 42 -5.15 6.41 -2.12
CA LEU A 42 -4.08 5.86 -1.27
C LEU A 42 -3.26 6.96 -0.62
N ASP A 43 -2.47 6.64 0.42
CA ASP A 43 -1.78 7.64 1.26
C ASP A 43 -0.84 8.55 0.47
N PHE A 44 -0.10 7.97 -0.47
CA PHE A 44 0.85 8.68 -1.32
C PHE A 44 0.40 8.73 -2.80
N GLY A 45 -0.91 8.55 -3.05
CA GLY A 45 -1.50 8.55 -4.39
C GLY A 45 -1.49 7.17 -5.09
N PRO A 46 -2.11 7.06 -6.27
CA PRO A 46 -2.17 5.80 -7.01
C PRO A 46 -0.77 5.30 -7.36
N GLY A 47 -0.45 4.07 -6.99
CA GLY A 47 0.87 3.49 -7.23
C GLY A 47 1.04 2.07 -6.72
N PHE A 48 2.27 1.57 -6.84
CA PHE A 48 2.71 0.28 -6.31
C PHE A 48 3.50 0.49 -5.02
N TYR A 49 3.09 -0.17 -3.94
CA TYR A 49 3.58 0.11 -2.59
C TYR A 49 4.46 -1.01 -2.06
N LEU A 50 5.59 -0.62 -1.50
CA LEU A 50 6.63 -1.48 -0.97
C LEU A 50 6.96 -1.07 0.47
N THR A 51 7.53 -1.99 1.24
CA THR A 51 8.08 -1.72 2.58
C THR A 51 9.36 -2.51 2.80
N THR A 52 10.29 -2.02 3.63
CA THR A 52 11.44 -2.84 4.08
C THR A 52 11.06 -3.81 5.20
N ASN A 53 9.89 -3.64 5.82
CA ASN A 53 9.41 -4.48 6.90
C ASN A 53 8.71 -5.73 6.34
N TYR A 54 9.40 -6.87 6.40
CA TYR A 54 8.85 -8.15 5.93
C TYR A 54 7.56 -8.54 6.66
N GLU A 55 7.47 -8.37 7.98
CA GLU A 55 6.28 -8.73 8.76
C GLU A 55 5.07 -7.88 8.35
N GLN A 56 5.29 -6.61 8.01
CA GLN A 56 4.24 -5.75 7.46
C GLN A 56 3.78 -6.26 6.09
N ALA A 57 4.69 -6.69 5.22
CA ALA A 57 4.34 -7.28 3.94
C ALA A 57 3.56 -8.60 4.10
N VAL A 58 3.91 -9.44 5.08
CA VAL A 58 3.15 -10.66 5.41
C VAL A 58 1.73 -10.31 5.85
N LYS A 59 1.56 -9.39 6.82
CA LYS A 59 0.22 -8.93 7.26
C LYS A 59 -0.61 -8.40 6.09
N GLN A 60 0.03 -7.64 5.20
CA GLN A 60 -0.61 -7.12 4.00
C GLN A 60 -1.02 -8.23 3.02
N ALA A 61 -0.16 -9.23 2.81
CA ALA A 61 -0.43 -10.38 1.96
C ALA A 61 -1.61 -11.20 2.47
N GLU A 62 -1.64 -11.49 3.78
CA GLU A 62 -2.76 -12.18 4.39
C GLU A 62 -4.08 -11.41 4.25
N PHE A 63 -4.05 -10.09 4.51
CA PHE A 63 -5.22 -9.23 4.37
C PHE A 63 -5.75 -9.24 2.92
N LYS A 64 -4.86 -9.16 1.93
CA LYS A 64 -5.23 -9.20 0.51
C LYS A 64 -5.79 -10.56 0.11
N GLY A 65 -5.19 -11.66 0.58
CA GLY A 65 -5.69 -13.01 0.33
C GLY A 65 -7.07 -13.24 0.94
N ARG A 66 -7.28 -12.85 2.21
CA ARG A 66 -8.60 -12.92 2.86
C ARG A 66 -9.65 -12.08 2.12
N GLY A 67 -9.29 -10.85 1.73
CA GLY A 67 -10.19 -9.97 0.97
C GLY A 67 -10.56 -10.54 -0.40
N TYR A 68 -9.60 -11.14 -1.10
CA TYR A 68 -9.85 -11.84 -2.37
C TYR A 68 -10.80 -13.02 -2.17
N ASN A 69 -10.54 -13.89 -1.18
CA ASN A 69 -11.37 -15.05 -0.90
C ASN A 69 -12.79 -14.67 -0.46
N HIS A 70 -12.94 -13.58 0.31
CA HIS A 70 -14.26 -13.05 0.66
C HIS A 70 -15.05 -12.63 -0.58
N LYS A 71 -14.40 -11.99 -1.57
CA LYS A 71 -15.04 -11.65 -2.84
C LYS A 71 -15.43 -12.90 -3.64
N GLN A 72 -14.58 -13.94 -3.65
CA GLN A 72 -14.91 -15.21 -4.32
C GLN A 72 -16.12 -15.89 -3.68
N ASN A 73 -16.22 -15.86 -2.34
CA ASN A 73 -17.40 -16.36 -1.64
C ASN A 73 -18.67 -15.60 -2.04
N GLN A 74 -18.60 -14.27 -2.17
CA GLN A 74 -19.75 -13.48 -2.60
C GLN A 74 -20.17 -13.86 -4.03
N ILE A 75 -19.22 -14.03 -4.95
CA ILE A 75 -19.51 -14.47 -6.33
C ILE A 75 -20.17 -15.84 -6.34
N TYR A 76 -19.68 -16.79 -5.54
CA TYR A 76 -20.29 -18.11 -5.41
C TYR A 76 -21.73 -18.00 -4.92
N LEU A 77 -21.99 -17.23 -3.86
CA LEU A 77 -23.34 -17.02 -3.33
C LEU A 77 -24.30 -16.34 -4.33
N ASP A 78 -23.78 -15.48 -5.20
CA ASP A 78 -24.57 -14.74 -6.18
C ASP A 78 -24.80 -15.50 -7.49
N THR A 79 -23.93 -16.46 -7.85
CA THR A 79 -23.89 -17.05 -9.20
C THR A 79 -23.73 -18.57 -9.26
N ASP A 80 -23.58 -19.25 -8.11
CA ASP A 80 -23.19 -20.67 -8.00
C ASP A 80 -21.86 -21.04 -8.70
N LYS A 81 -21.08 -20.04 -9.14
CA LYS A 81 -19.74 -20.28 -9.70
C LYS A 81 -18.78 -20.69 -8.57
N GLU A 82 -18.18 -21.87 -8.71
CA GLU A 82 -17.19 -22.38 -7.76
C GLU A 82 -16.08 -21.35 -7.47
N PRO A 83 -15.77 -21.09 -6.18
CA PRO A 83 -14.79 -20.08 -5.80
C PRO A 83 -13.36 -20.54 -6.07
N GLU A 84 -12.59 -19.70 -6.75
CA GLU A 84 -11.15 -19.92 -6.95
C GLU A 84 -10.39 -19.20 -5.85
N TYR A 85 -10.00 -19.92 -4.79
CA TYR A 85 -9.31 -19.32 -3.65
C TYR A 85 -7.83 -19.01 -3.92
N ALA A 86 -7.33 -17.99 -3.23
CA ALA A 86 -5.94 -17.58 -3.23
C ALA A 86 -5.33 -17.68 -1.83
N GLN A 87 -4.02 -17.90 -1.78
CA GLN A 87 -3.20 -17.71 -0.60
C GLN A 87 -2.68 -16.26 -0.54
N GLY A 88 -2.05 -15.87 0.56
CA GLY A 88 -1.21 -14.67 0.56
C GLY A 88 0.08 -14.90 -0.24
N ALA A 89 0.72 -13.83 -0.67
CA ALA A 89 2.04 -13.85 -1.28
C ALA A 89 2.83 -12.59 -0.95
N VAL A 90 4.10 -12.74 -0.59
CA VAL A 90 5.06 -11.64 -0.43
C VAL A 90 6.05 -11.68 -1.59
N MET A 91 6.11 -10.60 -2.35
CA MET A 91 7.07 -10.41 -3.44
C MET A 91 8.26 -9.61 -2.92
N GLN A 92 9.47 -10.14 -3.06
CA GLN A 92 10.72 -9.47 -2.72
C GLN A 92 11.31 -8.80 -3.96
N TYR A 93 11.64 -7.53 -3.85
CA TYR A 93 12.30 -6.75 -4.89
C TYR A 93 13.66 -6.25 -4.41
N GLU A 94 14.63 -6.24 -5.32
CA GLU A 94 15.82 -5.41 -5.21
C GLU A 94 15.60 -4.10 -5.96
N ILE A 95 15.94 -2.96 -5.34
CA ILE A 95 15.83 -1.63 -5.94
C ILE A 95 17.19 -1.08 -6.36
N SER A 96 17.27 -0.57 -7.58
CA SER A 96 18.41 0.20 -8.07
C SER A 96 18.32 1.64 -7.54
N LEU A 97 18.98 1.90 -6.42
CA LEU A 97 19.02 3.24 -5.80
C LEU A 97 19.67 4.29 -6.71
N GLU A 98 20.67 3.91 -7.50
CA GLU A 98 21.33 4.78 -8.47
C GLU A 98 20.36 5.28 -9.55
N LYS A 99 19.51 4.39 -10.08
CA LYS A 99 18.46 4.79 -11.05
C LYS A 99 17.38 5.62 -10.38
N LEU A 100 16.97 5.22 -9.17
CA LEU A 100 15.93 5.92 -8.42
C LEU A 100 16.34 7.36 -8.05
N ASP A 101 17.63 7.58 -7.78
CA ASP A 101 18.22 8.90 -7.50
C ASP A 101 18.15 9.85 -8.70
N GLN A 102 18.09 9.32 -9.93
CA GLN A 102 17.89 10.13 -11.14
C GLN A 102 16.43 10.52 -11.37
N LEU A 103 15.49 10.01 -10.57
CA LEU A 103 14.06 10.27 -10.71
C LEU A 103 13.58 11.32 -9.71
N LYS A 104 12.41 11.89 -9.97
CA LYS A 104 11.81 12.88 -9.09
C LYS A 104 11.17 12.19 -7.89
N THR A 105 11.92 12.10 -6.80
CA THR A 105 11.46 11.46 -5.56
C THR A 105 11.02 12.50 -4.51
N HIS A 106 10.06 12.11 -3.68
CA HIS A 106 9.71 12.86 -2.46
C HIS A 106 9.94 12.01 -1.22
N ARG A 107 10.38 12.64 -0.13
CA ARG A 107 10.70 11.94 1.12
C ARG A 107 10.14 12.69 2.32
N PHE A 108 9.39 11.96 3.14
CA PHE A 108 8.99 12.41 4.46
C PHE A 108 9.98 11.92 5.52
N ALA A 109 10.54 12.83 6.30
CA ALA A 109 11.42 12.51 7.42
C ALA A 109 10.67 12.01 8.66
N GLY A 110 9.34 12.13 8.70
CA GLY A 110 8.50 11.74 9.83
C GLY A 110 7.04 12.10 9.62
N THR A 111 6.23 11.96 10.68
CA THR A 111 4.76 12.09 10.65
C THR A 111 4.28 13.52 10.94
N GLY A 112 4.95 14.51 10.35
CA GLY A 112 4.66 15.94 10.54
C GLY A 112 3.41 16.44 9.81
N ARG A 113 3.18 17.76 9.88
CA ARG A 113 2.06 18.45 9.20
C ARG A 113 2.05 18.18 7.69
N ASP A 114 3.19 18.28 7.02
CA ASP A 114 3.25 18.14 5.56
C ASP A 114 2.93 16.71 5.10
N TRP A 115 3.38 15.70 5.86
CA TRP A 115 3.03 14.30 5.64
C TRP A 115 1.51 14.08 5.74
N ALA A 116 0.88 14.65 6.77
CA ALA A 116 -0.58 14.57 6.91
C ALA A 116 -1.33 15.33 5.81
N SER A 117 -0.90 16.55 5.48
CA SER A 117 -1.48 17.34 4.38
C SER A 117 -1.40 16.59 3.05
N PHE A 118 -0.28 15.90 2.80
CA PHE A 118 -0.10 15.09 1.60
C PHE A 118 -1.02 13.87 1.57
N ILE A 119 -1.17 13.16 2.69
CA ILE A 119 -2.13 12.06 2.81
C ILE A 119 -3.56 12.55 2.57
N LEU A 120 -3.96 13.65 3.21
CA LEU A 120 -5.27 14.24 3.02
C LEU A 120 -5.48 14.65 1.54
N GLY A 121 -4.47 15.26 0.90
CA GLY A 121 -4.53 15.65 -0.51
C GLY A 121 -4.65 14.47 -1.46
N ASN A 122 -4.07 13.31 -1.13
CA ASN A 122 -4.23 12.09 -1.94
C ASN A 122 -5.54 11.33 -1.68
N ARG A 123 -6.10 11.45 -0.48
CA ARG A 123 -7.29 10.70 -0.03
C ARG A 123 -8.60 11.48 -0.21
N THR A 124 -8.56 12.79 -0.48
CA THR A 124 -9.74 13.68 -0.55
C THR A 124 -9.71 14.56 -1.81
N ASN A 125 -10.85 15.14 -2.18
CA ASN A 125 -10.96 16.09 -3.30
C ASN A 125 -11.09 17.56 -2.83
N ILE A 126 -10.50 17.89 -1.68
CA ILE A 126 -10.58 19.25 -1.12
C ILE A 126 -9.72 20.20 -1.98
N PRO A 127 -10.29 21.26 -2.58
CA PRO A 127 -9.59 22.09 -3.58
C PRO A 127 -8.28 22.74 -3.10
N ASN A 128 -8.18 23.05 -1.81
CA ASN A 128 -7.01 23.73 -1.24
C ASN A 128 -5.88 22.77 -0.84
N LEU A 129 -6.07 21.46 -0.93
CA LEU A 129 -5.03 20.46 -0.68
C LEU A 129 -4.31 20.11 -2.00
N ILE A 130 -3.51 21.05 -2.49
CA ILE A 130 -2.79 20.92 -3.77
C ILE A 130 -1.50 20.09 -3.68
N PHE A 131 -1.01 19.83 -2.46
CA PHE A 131 0.16 19.00 -2.25
C PHE A 131 -0.26 17.53 -2.17
N HIS A 132 -0.15 16.82 -3.30
CA HIS A 132 -0.49 15.41 -3.45
C HIS A 132 0.32 14.78 -4.59
N ASN A 133 0.05 13.51 -4.88
CA ASN A 133 0.65 12.79 -6.01
C ASN A 133 -0.37 12.01 -6.86
N ARG A 134 -1.64 12.42 -6.84
CA ARG A 134 -2.71 11.83 -7.69
C ARG A 134 -2.42 12.01 -9.18
N ASP A 135 -1.74 13.09 -9.51
CA ASP A 135 -1.24 13.52 -10.81
C ASP A 135 0.18 13.03 -11.11
N LYS A 136 0.77 12.19 -10.25
CA LYS A 136 2.07 11.54 -10.44
C LYS A 136 3.22 12.53 -10.66
N VAL A 137 3.19 13.65 -9.95
CA VAL A 137 4.24 14.69 -9.95
C VAL A 137 5.57 14.16 -9.41
N PHE A 138 5.54 13.12 -8.57
CA PHE A 138 6.69 12.37 -8.08
C PHE A 138 6.67 10.94 -8.61
N ASP A 139 7.80 10.48 -9.11
CA ASP A 139 8.03 9.10 -9.58
C ASP A 139 7.98 8.10 -8.43
N ALA A 140 8.51 8.49 -7.26
CA ALA A 140 8.47 7.70 -6.05
C ALA A 140 8.31 8.57 -4.80
N VAL A 141 7.63 8.04 -3.77
CA VAL A 141 7.49 8.71 -2.48
C VAL A 141 7.86 7.76 -1.35
N TYR A 142 8.82 8.15 -0.51
CA TYR A 142 9.24 7.40 0.68
C TYR A 142 8.77 8.11 1.96
N GLY A 143 8.29 7.35 2.94
CA GLY A 143 7.95 7.92 4.23
C GLY A 143 7.35 6.94 5.24
N PRO A 144 6.83 7.47 6.36
CA PRO A 144 6.19 6.67 7.40
C PRO A 144 4.93 5.95 6.93
N LEU A 145 4.68 4.76 7.50
CA LEU A 145 3.41 4.06 7.38
C LEU A 145 2.31 4.76 8.21
N ALA A 146 1.14 4.96 7.61
CA ALA A 146 -0.04 5.47 8.32
C ALA A 146 -0.93 4.33 8.85
N ASP A 147 -1.63 4.57 9.95
CA ASP A 147 -2.76 3.73 10.39
C ASP A 147 -3.98 3.95 9.49
N GLY A 148 -4.00 3.20 8.38
CA GLY A 148 -5.04 3.28 7.36
C GLY A 148 -6.45 2.94 7.85
N TYR A 149 -6.61 2.25 8.99
CA TYR A 149 -7.93 1.90 9.53
C TYR A 149 -8.70 3.14 10.02
N ARG A 150 -7.98 4.12 10.56
CA ARG A 150 -8.59 5.34 11.12
C ARG A 150 -8.78 6.45 10.08
N ILE A 151 -8.08 6.39 8.96
CA ILE A 151 -8.09 7.47 7.96
C ILE A 151 -9.50 7.84 7.50
N PRO A 152 -10.41 6.90 7.15
CA PRO A 152 -11.74 7.27 6.65
C PRO A 152 -12.55 8.13 7.62
N SER A 153 -12.57 7.81 8.92
CA SER A 153 -13.32 8.61 9.90
C SER A 153 -12.62 9.93 10.21
N LEU A 154 -11.29 9.96 10.21
CA LEU A 154 -10.54 11.18 10.46
C LEU A 154 -10.57 12.17 9.29
N ILE A 155 -10.81 11.70 8.08
CA ILE A 155 -11.09 12.58 6.92
C ILE A 155 -12.38 13.36 7.17
N LEU A 156 -13.43 12.71 7.66
CA LEU A 156 -14.71 13.39 7.97
C LEU A 156 -14.50 14.48 9.04
N ASP A 157 -13.80 14.14 10.14
CA ASP A 157 -13.44 15.12 11.17
C ASP A 157 -12.66 16.32 10.58
N PHE A 158 -11.77 16.08 9.61
CA PHE A 158 -10.99 17.13 8.97
C PHE A 158 -11.85 18.01 8.05
N GLU A 159 -12.72 17.40 7.26
CA GLU A 159 -13.66 18.08 6.35
C GLU A 159 -14.65 18.97 7.12
N GLU A 160 -15.08 18.54 8.30
CA GLU A 160 -15.93 19.31 9.22
C GLU A 160 -15.16 20.39 10.00
N GLY A 161 -13.84 20.49 9.82
CA GLY A 161 -12.98 21.45 10.52
C GLY A 161 -12.76 21.13 12.01
N ILE A 162 -13.11 19.91 12.45
CA ILE A 162 -12.96 19.44 13.84
C ILE A 162 -11.48 19.22 14.18
N ILE A 163 -10.68 18.75 13.21
CA ILE A 163 -9.25 18.52 13.40
C ILE A 163 -8.41 19.26 12.37
N THR A 164 -7.22 19.68 12.82
CA THR A 164 -6.17 20.21 11.95
C THR A 164 -5.35 19.08 11.31
N PRO A 165 -4.55 19.35 10.25
CA PRO A 165 -3.66 18.33 9.68
C PRO A 165 -2.66 17.77 10.70
N LEU A 166 -2.21 18.58 11.67
CA LEU A 166 -1.31 18.11 12.71
C LEU A 166 -2.00 17.12 13.68
N GLN A 167 -3.24 17.40 14.07
CA GLN A 167 -4.04 16.47 14.89
C GLN A 167 -4.39 15.20 14.12
N PHE A 168 -4.66 15.31 12.81
CA PHE A 168 -4.79 14.16 11.92
C PHE A 168 -3.52 13.31 11.97
N ALA A 169 -2.35 13.92 11.77
CA ALA A 169 -1.04 13.25 11.80
C ALA A 169 -0.83 12.47 13.11
N GLN A 170 -1.06 13.10 14.25
CA GLN A 170 -0.92 12.49 15.58
C GLN A 170 -1.82 11.25 15.76
N ARG A 171 -2.99 11.23 15.10
CA ARG A 171 -3.95 10.13 15.23
C ARG A 171 -3.66 8.95 14.31
N ILE A 172 -3.02 9.18 13.15
CA ILE A 172 -2.65 8.14 12.19
C ILE A 172 -1.19 7.67 12.32
N SER A 173 -0.36 8.39 13.07
CA SER A 173 1.03 8.02 13.38
C SER A 173 1.10 6.98 14.51
N ARG A 174 0.81 5.72 14.20
CA ARG A 174 0.84 4.61 15.19
C ARG A 174 2.09 3.74 15.14
N TYR A 175 2.83 3.78 14.04
CA TYR A 175 3.93 2.86 13.79
C TYR A 175 5.27 3.57 13.92
N GLU A 176 6.27 2.86 14.46
CA GLU A 176 7.62 3.39 14.63
C GLU A 176 8.31 3.53 13.27
N PHE A 177 8.78 4.74 12.95
CA PHE A 177 9.55 5.06 11.75
C PHE A 177 11.03 5.26 12.15
N PRO A 178 12.03 4.76 11.38
CA PRO A 178 11.94 4.24 10.02
C PRO A 178 11.61 2.75 9.86
N TYR A 179 11.36 2.01 10.95
CA TYR A 179 11.09 0.56 10.86
C TYR A 179 9.83 0.23 10.05
N ASN A 180 8.73 0.95 10.28
CA ASN A 180 7.49 0.86 9.52
C ASN A 180 7.44 1.99 8.50
N ASN A 181 8.05 1.73 7.36
CA ASN A 181 8.08 2.65 6.24
C ASN A 181 7.25 2.15 5.07
N GLN A 182 7.06 3.03 4.10
CA GLN A 182 6.53 2.69 2.80
C GLN A 182 7.28 3.46 1.71
N LEU A 183 7.47 2.82 0.58
CA LEU A 183 7.91 3.41 -0.69
C LEU A 183 6.83 3.16 -1.72
N SER A 184 6.26 4.22 -2.28
CA SER A 184 5.29 4.13 -3.37
C SER A 184 5.93 4.51 -4.69
N ILE A 185 5.60 3.75 -5.73
CA ILE A 185 6.11 3.86 -7.10
C ILE A 185 4.97 4.23 -8.03
N HIS A 186 5.15 5.28 -8.84
CA HIS A 186 4.04 5.96 -9.53
C HIS A 186 4.19 6.04 -11.05
N THR A 187 5.38 5.75 -11.58
CA THR A 187 5.68 5.84 -13.02
C THR A 187 6.44 4.60 -13.51
N GLU A 188 6.39 4.34 -14.82
CA GLU A 188 7.14 3.25 -15.46
C GLU A 188 8.65 3.40 -15.27
N ALA A 189 9.16 4.64 -15.24
CA ALA A 189 10.56 4.92 -14.95
C ALA A 189 10.95 4.38 -13.56
N ALA A 190 10.12 4.64 -12.54
CA ALA A 190 10.36 4.12 -11.20
C ALA A 190 10.12 2.60 -11.08
N VAL A 191 9.17 2.02 -11.83
CA VAL A 191 9.01 0.56 -11.93
C VAL A 191 10.28 -0.09 -12.48
N SER A 192 10.95 0.53 -13.45
CA SER A 192 12.21 0.02 -14.04
C SER A 192 13.39 -0.03 -13.07
N CYS A 193 13.25 0.59 -11.88
CA CYS A 193 14.21 0.50 -10.79
C CYS A 193 14.09 -0.79 -9.98
N LEU A 194 12.99 -1.55 -10.13
CA LEU A 194 12.70 -2.75 -9.35
C LEU A 194 13.06 -4.03 -10.12
N THR A 195 13.77 -4.93 -9.46
CA THR A 195 14.01 -6.31 -9.94
C THR A 195 13.31 -7.28 -9.00
N LEU A 196 12.36 -8.07 -9.52
CA LEU A 196 11.70 -9.12 -8.75
C LEU A 196 12.70 -10.25 -8.45
N MET A 197 12.91 -10.54 -7.18
CA MET A 197 13.86 -11.55 -6.72
C MET A 197 13.17 -12.86 -6.33
N GLU A 198 12.04 -12.76 -5.63
CA GLU A 198 11.36 -13.93 -5.08
C GLU A 198 9.87 -13.66 -4.86
N VAL A 199 9.05 -14.71 -4.93
CA VAL A 199 7.64 -14.70 -4.49
C VAL A 199 7.46 -15.80 -3.46
N LYS A 200 7.22 -15.40 -2.20
CA LYS A 200 6.98 -16.32 -1.07
C LYS A 200 5.48 -16.49 -0.83
N PRO A 201 4.92 -17.71 -0.89
CA PRO A 201 3.54 -17.94 -0.50
C PRO A 201 3.37 -17.74 1.01
N ILE A 202 2.23 -17.20 1.42
CA ILE A 202 1.81 -17.03 2.81
C ILE A 202 0.51 -17.80 3.00
N GLU A 203 0.55 -18.84 3.80
CA GLU A 203 -0.64 -19.63 4.11
C GLU A 203 -1.65 -18.81 4.91
N ILE A 204 -2.89 -18.82 4.43
CA ILE A 204 -4.05 -18.27 5.11
C ILE A 204 -5.14 -19.33 5.20
N LYS A 205 -5.86 -19.31 6.31
CA LYS A 205 -7.05 -20.14 6.48
C LYS A 205 -8.12 -19.68 5.48
N ILE A 206 -8.63 -20.63 4.69
CA ILE A 206 -9.74 -20.41 3.77
C ILE A 206 -11.04 -20.67 4.54
N GLU A 207 -11.94 -19.70 4.53
CA GLU A 207 -13.28 -19.83 5.08
C GLU A 207 -14.27 -20.00 3.93
N THR A 208 -14.83 -21.21 3.81
CA THR A 208 -15.83 -21.51 2.79
C THR A 208 -17.24 -21.12 3.28
N PRO A 209 -18.09 -20.57 2.39
CA PRO A 209 -19.47 -20.30 2.74
C PRO A 209 -20.19 -21.64 2.95
N ARG A 210 -21.03 -21.72 3.97
CA ARG A 210 -21.93 -22.88 4.11
C ARG A 210 -23.07 -22.71 3.10
N PRO A 211 -23.40 -23.72 2.29
CA PRO A 211 -24.59 -23.69 1.46
C PRO A 211 -25.81 -23.38 2.33
N SER A 212 -26.69 -22.48 1.86
CA SER A 212 -27.92 -22.20 2.60
C SER A 212 -28.73 -23.50 2.70
N LEU A 213 -29.08 -23.92 3.93
CA LEU A 213 -29.85 -25.14 4.17
C LEU A 213 -31.36 -24.99 3.84
N ASN A 214 -31.76 -23.98 3.06
CA ASN A 214 -33.16 -23.79 2.67
C ASN A 214 -33.31 -23.38 1.20
N PRO A 215 -33.29 -24.35 0.28
CA PRO A 215 -33.85 -24.15 -1.06
C PRO A 215 -35.38 -24.25 -0.96
N GLY A 216 -36.05 -23.17 -0.56
CA GLY A 216 -37.51 -23.06 -0.63
C GLY A 216 -38.20 -22.59 0.64
N ARG A 217 -38.46 -21.28 0.72
CA ARG A 217 -39.67 -20.71 1.31
C ARG A 217 -40.15 -19.57 0.43
#